data_AF-A0A9W8MLZ0-F1
#
_entry.id   AF-A0A9W8MLZ0-F1
#
_cell.length_a   1.000
_cell.length_b   1.000
_cell.length_c   1.000
_cell.angle_alpha   90.00
_cell.angle_beta   90.00
_cell.angle_gamma   90.00
#
_symmetry.space_group_name_H-M   'P 1'
#
loop_
_entity.id
_entity.type
_entity.pdbx_description
1 polymer ?
#
loop_
_entity_poly.entity_id
_entity_poly.type
_entity_poly.pdbx_seq_one_letter_code
_entity_poly.pdbx_strand_id
1 'polypeptide(L)'
;MARSLCSSEPSSSDDEQSSPEPVQQHQRATTPRYIQKNRELAARRAEEEESSDENDGYGPSAYNDNPTRSFITYFHEDTSFQDWIFKLVDVIERRDLLEQSLLYNAIALSRDAGPNSFSVSYTVPRKVTSETEVKKAEDFDELVVQAKATDGTKEGARCKVFVTEHKVAVHSAAGEAATSSDESDEDEKTKKKKRKKIELSPEEKTQDEIIAKLTIQHACNARSCSRTPCYVAGPEAEHIHLTHQHLRLWAAAIESKAEGVDMETPPNAKLFNPACSSNTADIAMLAQRRAAAGQPTQQPQTTVSLAGLAEFIREMRQPESTRATEAPAPEALALPQPKRLPPRMKLDDFCRLYGLDDGLKHKLGAIDITGPHVLRLVTDDDLRKSGTLTIGELATLRDAEERWHDDTNWNLN
;
A
#
# COMPACT_ATOMS: atom_id res chain seq x y z
N MET A 1 -61.81 8.33 59.35
CA MET A 1 -60.97 8.86 60.45
C MET A 1 -59.66 9.29 59.79
N ALA A 2 -59.55 10.51 59.27
CA ALA A 2 -59.36 11.80 59.95
C ALA A 2 -57.91 12.03 60.45
N ARG A 3 -57.31 13.12 59.91
CA ARG A 3 -56.25 13.98 60.51
C ARG A 3 -54.82 13.41 60.53
N SER A 4 -53.74 14.18 60.45
CA SER A 4 -53.50 15.63 60.30
C SER A 4 -52.00 15.84 60.08
N LEU A 5 -51.70 16.97 59.45
CA LEU A 5 -50.42 17.67 59.22
C LEU A 5 -49.40 17.62 60.36
N CYS A 6 -48.10 17.66 60.01
CA CYS A 6 -47.11 18.49 60.70
C CYS A 6 -45.97 18.89 59.76
N SER A 7 -45.89 20.20 59.51
CA SER A 7 -44.76 20.94 58.95
C SER A 7 -43.57 20.94 59.90
N SER A 8 -42.34 21.11 59.38
CA SER A 8 -41.27 21.90 60.01
C SER A 8 -40.15 22.14 58.99
N GLU A 9 -40.07 23.38 58.51
CA GLU A 9 -38.81 23.97 58.03
C GLU A 9 -37.87 24.19 59.22
N PRO A 10 -36.56 24.31 58.96
CA PRO A 10 -35.90 25.51 59.46
C PRO A 10 -34.99 26.20 58.44
N SER A 11 -34.97 27.51 58.61
CA SER A 11 -34.21 28.54 57.93
C SER A 11 -32.75 28.65 58.41
N SER A 12 -31.94 29.21 57.51
CA SER A 12 -30.83 30.16 57.71
C SER A 12 -29.55 29.74 58.44
N SER A 13 -28.43 29.83 57.71
CA SER A 13 -27.21 30.60 58.04
C SER A 13 -26.29 30.43 56.81
N ASP A 14 -26.09 31.45 55.97
CA ASP A 14 -25.04 32.48 56.11
C ASP A 14 -23.72 31.89 56.64
N ASP A 15 -22.81 31.55 55.73
CA ASP A 15 -21.38 31.53 56.05
C ASP A 15 -20.52 31.85 54.82
N GLU A 16 -19.45 32.55 55.16
CA GLU A 16 -18.56 33.35 54.34
C GLU A 16 -17.71 32.59 53.31
N GLN A 17 -17.52 33.26 52.18
CA GLN A 17 -16.24 33.48 51.50
C GLN A 17 -15.04 32.60 51.93
N SER A 18 -14.62 31.70 51.04
CA SER A 18 -13.21 31.59 50.66
C SER A 18 -13.09 30.83 49.34
N SER A 19 -12.92 31.55 48.24
CA SER A 19 -12.51 30.95 46.95
C SER A 19 -11.07 30.48 47.05
N PRO A 20 -10.77 29.18 46.86
CA PRO A 20 -9.40 28.73 46.70
C PRO A 20 -8.91 29.08 45.29
N GLU A 21 -7.77 29.77 45.20
CA GLU A 21 -7.03 29.97 43.95
C GLU A 21 -6.78 28.61 43.28
N PRO A 22 -6.99 28.49 41.95
CA PRO A 22 -6.60 27.29 41.22
C PRO A 22 -5.07 27.26 41.16
N VAL A 23 -4.46 26.43 42.01
CA VAL A 23 -3.08 25.99 41.86
C VAL A 23 -3.00 25.27 40.52
N GLN A 24 -2.54 25.98 39.48
CA GLN A 24 -2.15 25.40 38.21
C GLN A 24 -0.92 24.52 38.45
N GLN A 25 -1.17 23.29 38.86
CA GLN A 25 -0.18 22.24 38.87
C GLN A 25 0.11 21.93 37.39
N HIS A 26 1.15 22.54 36.84
CA HIS A 26 1.72 22.18 35.54
C HIS A 26 2.15 20.71 35.59
N GLN A 27 1.23 19.82 35.25
CA GLN A 27 1.53 18.46 34.88
C GLN A 27 2.32 18.55 33.56
N ARG A 28 3.65 18.59 33.66
CA ARG A 28 4.52 18.35 32.51
C ARG A 28 4.19 16.95 32.03
N ALA A 29 3.43 16.85 30.95
CA ALA A 29 3.18 15.61 30.25
C ALA A 29 4.53 15.04 29.83
N THR A 30 5.03 14.07 30.58
CA THR A 30 6.21 13.30 30.23
C THR A 30 5.87 12.53 28.96
N THR A 31 6.44 12.97 27.84
CA THR A 31 6.29 12.29 26.56
C THR A 31 6.73 10.83 26.74
N PRO A 32 5.89 9.83 26.41
CA PRO A 32 6.25 8.43 26.54
C PRO A 32 7.56 8.12 25.84
N ARG A 33 8.43 7.35 26.52
CA ARG A 33 9.83 7.10 26.13
C ARG A 33 9.97 6.52 24.71
N TYR A 34 8.96 5.81 24.21
CA TYR A 34 8.94 5.24 22.86
C TYR A 34 8.79 6.33 21.76
N ILE A 35 8.04 7.40 22.03
CA ILE A 35 7.87 8.51 21.07
C ILE A 35 9.20 9.25 20.90
N GLN A 36 9.95 9.44 21.99
CA GLN A 36 11.26 10.06 21.95
C GLN A 36 12.27 9.20 21.17
N LYS A 37 12.25 7.87 21.38
CA LYS A 37 13.10 6.91 20.66
C LYS A 37 12.79 6.86 19.16
N ASN A 38 11.51 6.92 18.77
CA ASN A 38 11.11 6.96 17.36
C ASN A 38 11.56 8.26 16.67
N ARG A 39 11.54 9.39 17.39
CA ARG A 39 12.02 10.68 16.88
C ARG A 39 13.53 10.68 16.63
N GLU A 40 14.28 10.02 17.52
CA GLU A 40 15.74 9.87 17.41
C GLU A 40 16.13 8.92 16.27
N LEU A 41 15.39 7.81 16.09
CA LEU A 41 15.54 6.90 14.94
C LEU A 41 15.24 7.59 13.60
N ALA A 42 14.21 8.44 13.55
CA ALA A 42 13.88 9.22 12.37
C ALA A 42 14.98 10.24 12.03
N ALA A 43 15.59 10.87 13.05
CA ALA A 43 16.71 11.79 12.86
C ALA A 43 17.96 11.08 12.30
N ARG A 44 18.31 9.89 12.81
CA ARG A 44 19.47 9.12 12.30
C ARG A 44 19.30 8.67 10.85
N ARG A 45 18.09 8.30 10.42
CA ARG A 45 17.81 7.96 9.01
C ARG A 45 17.96 9.16 8.08
N ALA A 46 17.56 10.35 8.54
CA ALA A 46 17.72 11.58 7.75
C ALA A 46 19.21 11.94 7.55
N GLU A 47 20.05 11.66 8.54
CA GLU A 47 21.51 11.89 8.45
C GLU A 47 22.21 10.86 7.53
N GLU A 48 21.76 9.61 7.49
CA GLU A 48 22.31 8.58 6.59
C GLU A 48 21.97 8.84 5.11
N GLU A 49 20.81 9.44 4.81
CA GLU A 49 20.42 9.79 3.43
C GLU A 49 21.21 10.99 2.85
N GLU A 50 21.84 11.82 3.69
CA GLU A 50 22.62 12.98 3.23
C GLU A 50 24.07 12.61 2.82
N SER A 51 24.48 11.36 3.03
CA SER A 51 25.87 10.88 2.83
C SER A 51 26.15 10.21 1.47
N SER A 52 25.19 10.11 0.54
CA SER A 52 25.36 9.36 -0.71
C SER A 52 25.05 10.20 -1.96
N ASP A 53 25.80 11.28 -2.15
CA ASP A 53 25.77 12.11 -3.38
C ASP A 53 27.13 11.95 -4.12
N GLU A 54 27.40 10.75 -4.65
CA GLU A 54 28.37 10.57 -5.73
C GLU A 54 27.66 10.18 -7.03
N ASN A 55 28.03 10.95 -8.05
CA ASN A 55 27.34 11.22 -9.29
C ASN A 55 27.92 10.37 -10.41
N ASP A 56 27.10 9.51 -11.02
CA ASP A 56 27.42 8.86 -12.29
C ASP A 56 26.31 9.17 -13.32
N GLY A 57 26.62 10.08 -14.23
CA GLY A 57 25.72 10.53 -15.28
C GLY A 57 25.44 9.44 -16.31
N TYR A 58 24.20 8.96 -16.37
CA TYR A 58 23.62 8.32 -17.54
C TYR A 58 22.19 8.83 -17.74
N GLY A 59 21.87 9.24 -18.97
CA GLY A 59 20.69 10.04 -19.31
C GLY A 59 19.33 9.38 -19.02
N PRO A 60 18.26 10.19 -18.84
CA PRO A 60 16.96 9.70 -18.40
C PRO A 60 16.25 8.96 -19.53
N SER A 61 16.22 7.63 -19.43
CA SER A 61 15.26 6.80 -20.14
C SER A 61 13.89 6.98 -19.48
N ALA A 62 12.94 7.55 -20.22
CA ALA A 62 11.60 7.92 -19.74
C ALA A 62 10.65 6.72 -19.59
N TYR A 63 11.09 5.67 -18.88
CA TYR A 63 10.19 4.63 -18.39
C TYR A 63 9.93 4.90 -16.91
N ASN A 64 8.68 5.27 -16.63
CA ASN A 64 8.13 5.47 -15.29
C ASN A 64 7.92 4.10 -14.62
N ASP A 65 8.99 3.32 -14.53
CA ASP A 65 8.98 2.02 -13.87
C ASP A 65 9.15 2.26 -12.38
N ASN A 66 8.04 2.56 -11.70
CA ASN A 66 7.99 2.20 -10.28
C ASN A 66 8.22 0.69 -10.24
N PRO A 67 9.33 0.21 -9.62
CA PRO A 67 9.67 -1.20 -9.66
C PRO A 67 8.53 -2.01 -9.06
N THR A 68 7.82 -2.76 -9.90
CA THR A 68 6.73 -3.62 -9.45
C THR A 68 7.35 -4.81 -8.71
N ARG A 69 7.24 -4.80 -7.38
CA ARG A 69 7.66 -5.93 -6.55
C ARG A 69 6.55 -6.97 -6.52
N SER A 70 6.89 -8.23 -6.80
CA SER A 70 5.95 -9.35 -6.78
C SER A 70 6.35 -10.31 -5.68
N PHE A 71 5.39 -10.68 -4.83
CA PHE A 71 5.59 -11.60 -3.72
C PHE A 71 4.59 -12.75 -3.81
N ILE A 72 4.98 -13.92 -3.32
CA ILE A 72 4.09 -15.08 -3.20
C ILE A 72 3.81 -15.26 -1.71
N THR A 73 2.53 -15.25 -1.34
CA THR A 73 2.07 -15.50 0.02
C THR A 73 0.91 -16.49 0.00
N TYR A 74 0.76 -17.22 1.10
CA TYR A 74 -0.28 -18.23 1.28
C TYR A 74 -1.13 -17.83 2.48
N PHE A 75 -2.44 -17.94 2.37
CA PHE A 75 -3.36 -17.72 3.48
C PHE A 75 -4.42 -18.83 3.49
N HIS A 76 -5.00 -19.08 4.66
CA HIS A 76 -6.02 -20.10 4.81
C HIS A 76 -7.40 -19.47 4.61
N GLU A 77 -8.37 -20.27 4.22
CA GLU A 77 -9.73 -19.80 3.89
C GLU A 77 -10.53 -19.24 5.08
N ASP A 78 -10.08 -19.50 6.30
CA ASP A 78 -10.63 -18.97 7.55
C ASP A 78 -9.93 -17.68 8.00
N THR A 79 -8.96 -17.19 7.23
CA THR A 79 -8.25 -15.95 7.55
C THR A 79 -9.25 -14.80 7.47
N SER A 80 -9.36 -14.01 8.54
CA SER A 80 -10.24 -12.86 8.55
C SER A 80 -9.78 -11.82 7.52
N PHE A 81 -10.71 -10.99 7.03
CA PHE A 81 -10.36 -9.90 6.12
C PHE A 81 -9.25 -9.00 6.68
N GLN A 82 -9.29 -8.71 7.98
CA GLN A 82 -8.29 -7.86 8.64
C GLN A 82 -6.92 -8.53 8.72
N ASP A 83 -6.87 -9.81 9.08
CA ASP A 83 -5.62 -10.57 9.11
C ASP A 83 -5.02 -10.71 7.71
N TRP A 84 -5.87 -10.85 6.69
CA TRP A 84 -5.45 -10.90 5.29
C TRP A 84 -4.85 -9.57 4.84
N ILE A 85 -5.50 -8.43 5.10
CA ILE A 85 -4.95 -7.10 4.80
C ILE A 85 -3.63 -6.86 5.56
N PHE A 86 -3.59 -7.18 6.85
CA PHE A 86 -2.37 -7.07 7.66
C PHE A 86 -1.23 -7.87 7.03
N LYS A 87 -1.50 -9.13 6.66
CA LYS A 87 -0.52 -10.01 6.03
C LYS A 87 -0.03 -9.50 4.68
N LEU A 88 -0.92 -8.94 3.85
CA LEU A 88 -0.52 -8.32 2.58
C LEU A 88 0.44 -7.16 2.79
N VAL A 89 0.11 -6.27 3.73
CA VAL A 89 0.93 -5.09 4.03
C VAL A 89 2.26 -5.47 4.71
N ASP A 90 2.25 -6.52 5.53
CA ASP A 90 3.46 -7.09 6.14
C ASP A 90 4.42 -7.65 5.08
N VAL A 91 3.90 -8.38 4.09
CA VAL A 91 4.68 -8.96 2.98
C VAL A 91 5.37 -7.90 2.13
N ILE A 92 4.76 -6.72 1.96
CA ILE A 92 5.37 -5.60 1.23
C ILE A 92 6.23 -4.69 2.12
N GLU A 93 6.37 -5.01 3.41
CA GLU A 93 7.15 -4.25 4.41
C GLU A 93 6.67 -2.80 4.58
N ARG A 94 5.39 -2.52 4.36
CA ARG A 94 4.82 -1.17 4.41
C ARG A 94 3.76 -1.00 5.48
N ARG A 95 4.07 -1.44 6.70
CA ARG A 95 3.16 -1.37 7.87
C ARG A 95 2.66 0.06 8.17
N ASP A 96 3.40 1.08 7.75
CA ASP A 96 3.02 2.49 7.80
C ASP A 96 1.70 2.77 7.08
N LEU A 97 1.36 1.99 6.05
CA LEU A 97 0.11 2.14 5.29
C LEU A 97 -1.13 1.77 6.10
N LEU A 98 -1.02 0.91 7.14
CA LEU A 98 -2.16 0.46 7.94
C LEU A 98 -2.74 1.58 8.82
N GLU A 99 -1.89 2.47 9.33
CA GLU A 99 -2.32 3.55 10.23
C GLU A 99 -3.34 4.50 9.57
N GLN A 100 -3.25 4.64 8.25
CA GLN A 100 -4.07 5.57 7.46
C GLN A 100 -5.10 4.85 6.56
N SER A 101 -5.16 3.52 6.62
CA SER A 101 -6.03 2.74 5.75
C SER A 101 -7.43 2.58 6.34
N LEU A 102 -8.45 2.99 5.58
CA LEU A 102 -9.84 2.74 5.97
C LEU A 102 -10.19 1.26 5.83
N LEU A 103 -9.52 0.52 4.94
CA LEU A 103 -9.72 -0.93 4.78
C LEU A 103 -9.36 -1.67 6.07
N TYR A 104 -8.28 -1.26 6.74
CA TYR A 104 -7.82 -1.90 7.97
C TYR A 104 -8.58 -1.42 9.22
N ASN A 105 -8.76 -0.10 9.37
CA ASN A 105 -9.25 0.43 10.64
C ASN A 105 -10.76 0.20 10.89
N ALA A 106 -11.50 -0.36 9.92
CA ALA A 106 -12.94 -0.64 10.00
C ALA A 106 -13.79 0.53 10.55
N ILE A 107 -13.25 1.75 10.51
CA ILE A 107 -13.96 2.95 10.94
C ILE A 107 -15.09 3.09 9.94
N ALA A 108 -16.30 2.82 10.43
CA ALA A 108 -17.54 2.86 9.66
C ALA A 108 -17.44 4.01 8.68
N LEU A 109 -17.43 3.68 7.37
CA LEU A 109 -17.19 4.53 6.21
C LEU A 109 -17.95 5.86 6.33
N SER A 110 -17.44 6.74 7.17
CA SER A 110 -17.94 8.09 7.34
C SER A 110 -17.71 8.70 5.98
N ARG A 111 -18.74 9.35 5.46
CA ARG A 111 -18.71 9.98 4.14
C ARG A 111 -17.59 11.03 4.03
N ASP A 112 -17.00 11.41 5.17
CA ASP A 112 -15.93 12.39 5.33
C ASP A 112 -14.58 11.76 5.71
N ALA A 113 -14.45 10.42 5.69
CA ALA A 113 -13.18 9.76 5.90
C ALA A 113 -12.22 10.13 4.77
N GLY A 114 -11.02 10.62 5.11
CA GLY A 114 -10.03 11.11 4.16
C GLY A 114 -9.60 10.07 3.11
N PRO A 115 -8.79 10.48 2.13
CA PRO A 115 -8.34 9.57 1.07
C PRO A 115 -7.58 8.37 1.64
N ASN A 116 -7.89 7.17 1.13
CA ASN A 116 -7.19 5.94 1.49
C ASN A 116 -5.70 6.02 1.13
N SER A 117 -4.84 5.55 2.03
CA SER A 117 -3.39 5.44 1.80
C SER A 117 -3.03 4.40 0.73
N PHE A 118 -3.86 3.38 0.53
CA PHE A 118 -3.70 2.38 -0.53
C PHE A 118 -5.03 1.78 -0.97
N SER A 119 -5.05 1.22 -2.17
CA SER A 119 -6.12 0.35 -2.67
C SER A 119 -5.61 -1.07 -2.87
N VAL A 120 -6.51 -2.04 -2.70
CA VAL A 120 -6.24 -3.46 -2.94
C VAL A 120 -7.20 -3.94 -4.02
N SER A 121 -6.67 -4.67 -4.98
CA SER A 121 -7.46 -5.27 -6.05
C SER A 121 -6.97 -6.69 -6.34
N TYR A 122 -7.77 -7.50 -7.01
CA TYR A 122 -7.42 -8.88 -7.30
C TYR A 122 -7.89 -9.36 -8.68
N THR A 123 -7.26 -10.42 -9.15
CA THR A 123 -7.68 -11.22 -10.30
C THR A 123 -7.60 -12.70 -9.95
N VAL A 124 -8.54 -13.49 -10.47
CA VAL A 124 -8.57 -14.95 -10.30
C VAL A 124 -8.50 -15.57 -11.70
N PRO A 125 -7.43 -16.32 -12.03
CA PRO A 125 -7.26 -16.91 -13.35
C PRO A 125 -8.54 -17.63 -13.83
N ARG A 126 -9.00 -17.27 -15.03
CA ARG A 126 -10.19 -17.83 -15.72
C ARG A 126 -11.55 -17.53 -15.08
N LYS A 127 -11.61 -16.95 -13.89
CA LYS A 127 -12.87 -16.56 -13.21
C LYS A 127 -13.08 -15.05 -13.23
N VAL A 128 -12.05 -14.29 -12.86
CA VAL A 128 -12.05 -12.83 -12.81
C VAL A 128 -10.85 -12.32 -13.60
N THR A 129 -11.11 -11.99 -14.86
CA THR A 129 -10.10 -11.53 -15.82
C THR A 129 -9.81 -10.04 -15.71
N SER A 130 -10.79 -9.24 -15.28
CA SER A 130 -10.61 -7.84 -14.95
C SER A 130 -10.18 -7.68 -13.50
N GLU A 131 -9.35 -6.68 -13.22
CA GLU A 131 -8.96 -6.32 -11.87
C GLU A 131 -10.18 -5.81 -11.08
N THR A 132 -10.52 -6.51 -9.99
CA THR A 132 -11.64 -6.16 -9.10
C THR A 132 -11.10 -5.54 -7.82
N GLU A 133 -11.56 -4.34 -7.49
CA GLU A 133 -11.17 -3.60 -6.28
C GLU A 133 -11.87 -4.16 -5.02
N VAL A 134 -11.12 -4.37 -3.93
CA VAL A 134 -11.61 -4.87 -2.65
C VAL A 134 -11.90 -3.67 -1.74
N LYS A 135 -13.18 -3.43 -1.44
CA LYS A 135 -13.63 -2.29 -0.61
C LYS A 135 -14.12 -2.72 0.76
N LYS A 136 -14.60 -3.95 0.87
CA LYS A 136 -15.23 -4.48 2.08
C LYS A 136 -14.88 -5.95 2.31
N ALA A 137 -15.27 -6.47 3.47
CA ALA A 137 -15.11 -7.87 3.81
C ALA A 137 -15.88 -8.80 2.86
N GLU A 138 -17.05 -8.39 2.34
CA GLU A 138 -17.83 -9.21 1.43
C GLU A 138 -17.10 -9.43 0.08
N ASP A 139 -16.33 -8.44 -0.37
CA ASP A 139 -15.53 -8.56 -1.60
C ASP A 139 -14.38 -9.58 -1.42
N PHE A 140 -13.85 -9.68 -0.20
CA PHE A 140 -12.86 -10.68 0.17
C PHE A 140 -13.48 -12.08 0.27
N ASP A 141 -14.68 -12.22 0.84
CA ASP A 141 -15.40 -13.50 0.84
C ASP A 141 -15.67 -13.97 -0.60
N GLU A 142 -16.03 -13.06 -1.50
CA GLU A 142 -16.20 -13.37 -2.92
C GLU A 142 -14.89 -13.82 -3.57
N LEU A 143 -13.77 -13.13 -3.29
CA LEU A 143 -12.43 -13.53 -3.73
C LEU A 143 -12.13 -14.97 -3.29
N VAL A 144 -12.39 -15.31 -2.02
CA VAL A 144 -12.13 -16.65 -1.46
C VAL A 144 -13.00 -17.69 -2.16
N VAL A 145 -14.29 -17.43 -2.37
CA VAL A 145 -15.22 -18.34 -3.08
C VAL A 145 -14.75 -18.58 -4.52
N GLN A 146 -14.35 -17.52 -5.23
CA GLN A 146 -13.87 -17.62 -6.60
C GLN A 146 -12.54 -18.37 -6.70
N ALA A 147 -11.61 -18.13 -5.76
CA ALA A 147 -10.34 -18.84 -5.69
C ALA A 147 -10.56 -20.34 -5.42
N LYS A 148 -11.44 -20.71 -4.47
CA LYS A 148 -11.79 -22.12 -4.21
C LYS A 148 -12.40 -22.81 -5.42
N ALA A 149 -13.22 -22.11 -6.21
CA ALA A 149 -13.78 -22.66 -7.44
C ALA A 149 -12.72 -23.04 -8.49
N THR A 150 -11.45 -22.66 -8.28
CA THR A 150 -10.30 -23.04 -9.13
C THR A 150 -9.46 -24.19 -8.57
N ASP A 151 -9.75 -24.69 -7.37
CA ASP A 151 -8.95 -25.71 -6.65
C ASP A 151 -8.84 -27.06 -7.39
N GLY A 152 -9.79 -27.38 -8.28
CA GLY A 152 -9.74 -28.57 -9.14
C GLY A 152 -8.98 -28.38 -10.47
N THR A 153 -8.45 -27.20 -10.74
CA THR A 153 -7.71 -26.94 -11.99
C THR A 153 -6.22 -27.22 -11.81
N LYS A 154 -5.47 -27.41 -12.92
CA LYS A 154 -4.00 -27.58 -12.89
C LYS A 154 -3.25 -26.45 -12.17
N GLU A 155 -3.91 -25.31 -11.98
CA GLU A 155 -3.35 -24.10 -11.40
C GLU A 155 -3.59 -24.01 -9.89
N GLY A 156 -4.47 -24.84 -9.32
CA GLY A 156 -4.88 -24.80 -7.91
C GLY A 156 -5.66 -23.52 -7.54
N ALA A 157 -6.08 -23.42 -6.28
CA ALA A 157 -6.67 -22.21 -5.73
C ALA A 157 -5.62 -21.07 -5.66
N ARG A 158 -5.56 -20.23 -6.70
CA ARG A 158 -4.62 -19.10 -6.77
C ARG A 158 -5.32 -17.81 -7.16
N CYS A 159 -4.92 -16.70 -6.56
CA CYS A 159 -5.32 -15.35 -6.95
C CYS A 159 -4.07 -14.46 -7.07
N LYS A 160 -4.16 -13.43 -7.91
CA LYS A 160 -3.14 -12.37 -7.98
C LYS A 160 -3.73 -11.11 -7.39
N VAL A 161 -3.08 -10.61 -6.34
CA VAL A 161 -3.49 -9.41 -5.62
C VAL A 161 -2.55 -8.27 -5.99
N PHE A 162 -3.09 -7.09 -6.22
CA PHE A 162 -2.35 -5.86 -6.47
C PHE A 162 -2.60 -4.90 -5.33
N VAL A 163 -1.54 -4.25 -4.86
CA VAL A 163 -1.61 -3.22 -3.83
C VAL A 163 -1.05 -1.94 -4.44
N THR A 164 -1.88 -0.91 -4.53
CA THR A 164 -1.52 0.38 -5.10
C THR A 164 -1.49 1.43 -4.00
N GLU A 165 -0.30 1.96 -3.71
CA GLU A 165 -0.13 3.06 -2.77
C GLU A 165 -0.60 4.38 -3.38
N HIS A 166 -1.35 5.15 -2.60
CA HIS A 166 -1.77 6.49 -2.95
C HIS A 166 -0.98 7.50 -2.12
N LYS A 167 -0.31 8.44 -2.79
CA LYS A 167 0.38 9.54 -2.11
C LYS A 167 -0.68 10.48 -1.52
N VAL A 168 -0.95 10.34 -0.23
CA VAL A 168 -1.78 11.31 0.50
C VAL A 168 -1.00 12.61 0.57
N ALA A 169 -1.54 13.67 -0.04
CA ALA A 169 -0.99 15.01 0.12
C ALA A 169 -1.21 15.41 1.58
N VAL A 170 -0.17 15.25 2.40
CA VAL A 170 -0.19 15.72 3.79
C VAL A 170 -0.26 17.24 3.74
N HIS A 171 -1.47 17.78 3.71
CA HIS A 171 -1.71 19.18 4.00
C HIS A 171 -1.29 19.38 5.45
N SER A 172 -0.05 19.83 5.64
CA SER A 172 0.47 20.23 6.94
C SER A 172 -0.28 21.48 7.38
N ALA A 173 -1.46 21.28 7.96
CA ALA A 173 -2.23 22.32 8.62
C ALA A 173 -1.62 22.56 10.02
N ALA A 174 -0.47 23.22 10.04
CA ALA A 174 -0.06 24.03 11.19
C ALA A 174 -0.58 25.45 10.89
N GLY A 175 -1.58 25.86 11.67
CA GLY A 175 -2.43 27.00 11.33
C GLY A 175 -1.78 28.37 11.46
N GLU A 176 -2.37 29.32 10.74
CA GLU A 176 -2.46 30.71 11.17
C GLU A 176 -3.89 31.19 10.89
N ALA A 177 -4.50 31.78 11.92
CA ALA A 177 -5.81 32.39 11.87
C ALA A 177 -5.65 33.91 11.67
N ALA A 178 -6.50 34.46 10.79
CA ALA A 178 -6.79 35.88 10.53
C ALA A 178 -5.64 36.65 9.84
N THR A 179 -5.81 37.43 8.77
CA THR A 179 -6.85 38.41 8.42
C THR A 179 -6.80 38.78 6.92
N SER A 180 -7.97 39.03 6.32
CA SER A 180 -8.33 40.14 5.38
C SER A 180 -7.27 40.86 4.53
N SER A 181 -7.65 41.14 3.26
CA SER A 181 -7.07 42.09 2.28
C SER A 181 -5.72 41.69 1.69
N ASP A 182 -5.30 42.05 0.48
CA ASP A 182 -5.79 42.72 -0.73
C ASP A 182 -4.65 42.50 -1.76
N GLU A 183 -4.91 42.78 -3.04
CA GLU A 183 -4.06 42.70 -4.24
C GLU A 183 -2.51 42.86 -4.10
N SER A 184 -1.78 42.23 -5.03
CA SER A 184 -0.50 42.62 -5.66
C SER A 184 0.72 41.70 -5.48
N ASP A 185 1.13 41.17 -6.64
CA ASP A 185 2.45 41.02 -7.25
C ASP A 185 3.79 41.03 -6.46
N GLU A 186 4.68 40.21 -7.03
CA GLU A 186 6.15 40.26 -7.06
C GLU A 186 7.00 39.76 -5.85
N ASP A 187 7.69 38.65 -6.14
CA ASP A 187 9.12 38.38 -6.00
C ASP A 187 9.80 37.77 -4.75
N GLU A 188 10.71 36.85 -5.11
CA GLU A 188 11.90 36.28 -4.47
C GLU A 188 11.89 35.37 -3.20
N LYS A 189 12.29 34.12 -3.51
CA LYS A 189 13.36 33.28 -2.92
C LYS A 189 13.27 32.84 -1.45
N THR A 190 13.22 31.51 -1.27
CA THR A 190 14.23 30.80 -0.45
C THR A 190 14.46 29.36 -0.94
N LYS A 191 15.72 28.92 -0.88
CA LYS A 191 16.26 27.65 -1.42
C LYS A 191 16.17 26.52 -0.39
N LYS A 192 15.58 25.37 -0.77
CA LYS A 192 15.86 24.02 -0.20
C LYS A 192 15.84 23.00 -1.34
N LYS A 193 16.80 22.06 -1.35
CA LYS A 193 17.07 21.09 -2.43
C LYS A 193 15.78 20.29 -2.79
N LYS A 194 15.12 20.73 -3.87
CA LYS A 194 13.98 20.08 -4.51
C LYS A 194 14.47 18.84 -5.27
N ARG A 195 13.91 17.66 -4.99
CA ARG A 195 13.71 16.66 -6.05
C ARG A 195 12.97 17.38 -7.17
N LYS A 196 13.53 17.44 -8.38
CA LYS A 196 12.95 18.16 -9.51
C LYS A 196 11.52 17.69 -9.69
N LYS A 197 10.57 18.48 -9.17
CA LYS A 197 9.20 18.52 -9.67
C LYS A 197 9.43 18.75 -11.15
N ILE A 198 9.22 17.73 -11.98
CA ILE A 198 9.15 17.93 -13.42
C ILE A 198 7.89 18.78 -13.52
N GLU A 199 8.11 20.09 -13.48
CA GLU A 199 7.08 21.06 -13.77
C GLU A 199 6.73 20.75 -15.22
N LEU A 200 5.62 20.04 -15.40
CA LEU A 200 4.99 19.81 -16.68
C LEU A 200 5.04 21.15 -17.42
N SER A 201 5.60 21.12 -18.63
CA SER A 201 5.76 22.31 -19.44
C SER A 201 4.42 23.04 -19.49
N PRO A 202 4.38 24.39 -19.48
CA PRO A 202 3.12 25.12 -19.67
C PRO A 202 2.36 24.61 -20.91
N GLU A 203 3.08 24.15 -21.94
CA GLU A 203 2.55 23.50 -23.15
C GLU A 203 1.87 22.14 -22.89
N GLU A 204 2.43 21.30 -22.02
CA GLU A 204 1.82 20.02 -21.69
C GLU A 204 0.51 20.20 -20.91
N LYS A 205 0.44 21.22 -20.04
CA LYS A 205 -0.77 21.53 -19.29
C LYS A 205 -1.90 22.00 -20.21
N THR A 206 -1.60 22.86 -21.18
CA THR A 206 -2.57 23.31 -22.19
C THR A 206 -3.04 22.15 -23.06
N GLN A 207 -2.14 21.24 -23.46
CA GLN A 207 -2.54 20.01 -24.17
C GLN A 207 -3.46 19.13 -23.33
N ASP A 208 -3.15 18.90 -22.06
CA ASP A 208 -3.99 18.07 -21.17
C ASP A 208 -5.40 18.68 -20.98
N GLU A 209 -5.50 20.01 -20.85
CA GLU A 209 -6.80 20.70 -20.82
C GLU A 209 -7.59 20.53 -22.12
N ILE A 210 -6.93 20.58 -23.28
CA ILE A 210 -7.56 20.33 -24.59
C ILE A 210 -8.00 18.88 -24.70
N ILE A 211 -7.17 17.91 -24.26
CA ILE A 211 -7.52 16.48 -24.24
C ILE A 211 -8.75 16.22 -23.39
N ALA A 212 -8.85 16.83 -22.20
CA ALA A 212 -10.01 16.71 -21.34
C ALA A 212 -11.29 17.22 -22.02
N LYS A 213 -11.21 18.38 -22.69
CA LYS A 213 -12.32 18.96 -23.46
C LYS A 213 -12.74 18.06 -24.62
N LEU A 214 -11.78 17.59 -25.43
CA LEU A 214 -12.03 16.65 -26.54
C LEU A 214 -12.68 15.35 -26.05
N THR A 215 -12.24 14.82 -24.92
CA THR A 215 -12.79 13.58 -24.35
C THR A 215 -14.27 13.73 -23.96
N ILE A 216 -14.64 14.88 -23.38
CA ILE A 216 -16.02 15.18 -23.01
C ILE A 216 -16.88 15.44 -24.24
N GLN A 217 -16.38 16.22 -25.20
CA GLN A 217 -17.11 16.63 -26.39
C GLN A 217 -17.38 15.46 -27.35
N HIS A 218 -16.41 14.56 -27.51
CA HIS A 218 -16.50 13.36 -28.34
C HIS A 218 -16.95 12.12 -27.55
N ALA A 219 -17.66 12.34 -26.44
CA ALA A 219 -18.32 11.28 -25.70
C ALA A 219 -19.56 10.81 -26.49
N CYS A 220 -19.46 9.64 -27.11
CA CYS A 220 -20.53 9.06 -27.92
C CYS A 220 -21.71 8.61 -27.07
N ASN A 221 -22.91 9.08 -27.44
CA ASN A 221 -24.18 8.68 -26.81
C ASN A 221 -24.89 7.53 -27.54
N ALA A 222 -24.33 7.04 -28.65
CA ALA A 222 -24.94 5.96 -29.42
C ALA A 222 -24.77 4.61 -28.69
N ARG A 223 -25.87 3.91 -28.41
CA ARG A 223 -25.87 2.59 -27.74
C ARG A 223 -25.08 1.51 -28.49
N SER A 224 -24.92 1.66 -29.81
CA SER A 224 -24.15 0.76 -30.66
C SER A 224 -22.64 1.03 -30.62
N CYS A 225 -22.20 2.18 -30.10
CA CYS A 225 -20.80 2.52 -29.99
C CYS A 225 -20.23 1.99 -28.68
N SER A 226 -19.37 0.98 -28.75
CA SER A 226 -18.71 0.40 -27.58
C SER A 226 -17.43 1.12 -27.16
N ARG A 227 -17.03 2.16 -27.91
CA ARG A 227 -15.70 2.78 -27.81
C ARG A 227 -15.84 4.28 -27.62
N THR A 228 -15.93 4.72 -26.37
CA THR A 228 -16.01 6.13 -26.00
C THR A 228 -14.68 6.57 -25.40
N PRO A 229 -14.08 7.71 -25.82
CA PRO A 229 -14.55 8.67 -26.83
C PRO A 229 -14.36 8.19 -28.29
N CYS A 230 -15.17 8.73 -29.21
CA CYS A 230 -15.03 8.49 -30.65
C CYS A 230 -15.39 9.71 -31.51
N TYR A 231 -14.76 9.80 -32.66
CA TYR A 231 -15.03 10.81 -33.69
C TYR A 231 -15.92 10.21 -34.78
N VAL A 232 -16.97 10.93 -35.19
CA VAL A 232 -17.89 10.48 -36.26
C VAL A 232 -17.44 11.11 -37.57
N ALA A 233 -16.91 10.28 -38.47
CA ALA A 233 -16.37 10.73 -39.75
C ALA A 233 -17.32 10.42 -40.92
N GLY A 234 -17.49 11.40 -41.81
CA GLY A 234 -18.16 11.25 -43.10
C GLY A 234 -19.70 11.18 -43.03
N PRO A 235 -20.36 11.12 -44.21
CA PRO A 235 -21.83 11.07 -44.32
C PRO A 235 -22.43 9.76 -43.81
N GLU A 236 -21.66 8.68 -43.81
CA GLU A 236 -22.06 7.34 -43.34
C GLU A 236 -22.01 7.21 -41.80
N ALA A 237 -21.61 8.27 -41.09
CA ALA A 237 -21.47 8.31 -39.64
C ALA A 237 -20.58 7.18 -39.09
N GLU A 238 -19.42 6.94 -39.71
CA GLU A 238 -18.49 5.91 -39.23
C GLU A 238 -17.77 6.40 -37.96
N HIS A 239 -17.82 5.58 -36.90
CA HIS A 239 -17.23 5.92 -35.61
C HIS A 239 -15.76 5.48 -35.54
N ILE A 240 -14.85 6.44 -35.40
CA ILE A 240 -13.42 6.22 -35.19
C ILE A 240 -13.11 6.35 -33.69
N HIS A 241 -12.57 5.29 -33.08
CA HIS A 241 -12.22 5.34 -31.65
C HIS A 241 -11.03 6.27 -31.40
N LEU A 242 -11.23 7.26 -30.54
CA LEU A 242 -10.19 8.20 -30.16
C LEU A 242 -9.35 7.61 -29.02
N THR A 243 -8.25 6.94 -29.40
CA THR A 243 -7.24 6.53 -28.41
C THR A 243 -6.49 7.74 -27.84
N HIS A 244 -5.77 7.55 -26.75
CA HIS A 244 -4.95 8.60 -26.15
C HIS A 244 -3.95 9.25 -27.13
N GLN A 245 -3.45 8.46 -28.09
CA GLN A 245 -2.56 8.96 -29.15
C GLN A 245 -3.29 9.93 -30.10
N HIS A 246 -4.55 9.65 -30.46
CA HIS A 246 -5.36 10.55 -31.29
C HIS A 246 -5.59 11.87 -30.56
N LEU A 247 -5.99 11.81 -29.29
CA LEU A 247 -6.26 12.99 -28.47
C LEU A 247 -5.01 13.88 -28.30
N ARG A 248 -3.84 13.28 -28.06
CA ARG A 248 -2.57 14.03 -27.98
C ARG A 248 -2.19 14.72 -29.29
N LEU A 249 -2.31 14.02 -30.42
CA LEU A 249 -2.03 14.61 -31.74
C LEU A 249 -3.00 15.74 -32.08
N TRP A 250 -4.27 15.58 -31.72
CA TRP A 250 -5.29 16.61 -31.92
C TRP A 250 -5.02 17.83 -31.02
N ALA A 251 -4.73 17.62 -29.74
CA ALA A 251 -4.43 18.69 -28.81
C ALA A 251 -3.19 19.49 -29.21
N ALA A 252 -2.10 18.81 -29.61
CA ALA A 252 -0.89 19.45 -30.12
C ALA A 252 -1.17 20.25 -31.40
N ALA A 253 -2.02 19.74 -32.31
CA ALA A 253 -2.39 20.46 -33.53
C ALA A 253 -3.22 21.73 -33.24
N ILE A 254 -4.18 21.67 -32.31
CA ILE A 254 -4.96 22.84 -31.86
C ILE A 254 -4.03 23.88 -31.22
N GLU A 255 -3.13 23.45 -30.35
CA GLU A 255 -2.17 24.33 -29.67
C GLU A 255 -1.23 25.02 -30.65
N SER A 256 -0.73 24.28 -31.65
CA SER A 256 0.10 24.81 -32.73
C SER A 256 -0.68 25.72 -33.71
N LYS A 257 -2.00 25.85 -33.54
CA LYS A 257 -2.92 26.59 -34.43
C LYS A 257 -2.78 26.14 -35.88
N ALA A 258 -2.69 24.82 -36.10
CA ALA A 258 -2.64 24.25 -37.44
C ALA A 258 -3.89 24.69 -38.24
N GLU A 259 -3.69 25.10 -39.49
CA GLU A 259 -4.75 25.65 -40.33
C GLU A 259 -5.88 24.63 -40.54
N GLY A 260 -7.11 25.02 -40.17
CA GLY A 260 -8.30 24.16 -40.28
C GLY A 260 -8.45 23.09 -39.20
N VAL A 261 -7.66 23.13 -38.12
CA VAL A 261 -7.82 22.24 -36.96
C VAL A 261 -8.49 22.99 -35.81
N ASP A 262 -9.60 22.46 -35.32
CA ASP A 262 -10.35 22.98 -34.16
C ASP A 262 -10.87 21.82 -33.29
N MET A 263 -11.75 22.09 -32.31
CA MET A 263 -12.28 21.05 -31.41
C MET A 263 -13.23 20.04 -32.10
N GLU A 264 -13.72 20.36 -33.30
CA GLU A 264 -14.65 19.53 -34.08
C GLU A 264 -13.96 18.88 -35.29
N THR A 265 -12.89 19.50 -35.77
CA THR A 265 -12.17 19.13 -36.99
C THR A 265 -10.78 18.61 -36.61
N PRO A 266 -10.55 17.29 -36.66
CA PRO A 266 -9.24 16.73 -36.33
C PRO A 266 -8.20 17.09 -37.39
N PRO A 267 -6.90 17.02 -37.02
CA PRO A 267 -5.84 17.21 -38.00
C PRO A 267 -5.93 16.18 -39.13
N ASN A 268 -5.59 16.59 -40.36
CA ASN A 268 -5.55 15.74 -41.55
C ASN A 268 -4.36 14.76 -41.53
N ALA A 269 -4.25 14.01 -40.44
CA ALA A 269 -3.34 12.89 -40.30
C ALA A 269 -4.07 11.60 -40.70
N LYS A 270 -3.31 10.65 -41.27
CA LYS A 270 -3.85 9.33 -41.67
C LYS A 270 -4.56 8.58 -40.54
N LEU A 271 -4.27 8.93 -39.28
CA LEU A 271 -4.89 8.38 -38.08
C LEU A 271 -6.38 8.70 -37.94
N PHE A 272 -6.86 9.81 -38.51
CA PHE A 272 -8.27 10.21 -38.47
C PHE A 272 -9.04 9.80 -39.73
N ASN A 273 -8.39 9.13 -40.69
CA ASN A 273 -9.06 8.64 -41.88
C ASN A 273 -9.63 7.24 -41.61
N PRO A 274 -10.96 7.04 -41.67
CA PRO A 274 -11.57 5.73 -41.38
C PRO A 274 -11.03 4.64 -42.32
N ALA A 275 -10.69 4.99 -43.57
CA ALA A 275 -10.11 4.08 -44.55
C ALA A 275 -8.73 3.52 -44.14
N CYS A 276 -8.01 4.19 -43.24
CA CYS A 276 -6.72 3.72 -42.72
C CYS A 276 -6.84 2.89 -41.42
N SER A 277 -7.96 3.01 -40.69
CA SER A 277 -8.15 2.37 -39.38
C SER A 277 -8.33 0.84 -39.45
N SER A 278 -8.60 0.30 -40.64
CA SER A 278 -8.86 -1.12 -40.89
C SER A 278 -7.62 -1.91 -41.35
N ASN A 279 -6.41 -1.34 -41.32
CA ASN A 279 -5.18 -2.05 -41.65
C ASN A 279 -4.74 -3.05 -40.57
N THR A 280 -5.62 -3.99 -40.21
CA THR A 280 -5.25 -5.30 -39.66
C THR A 280 -4.30 -6.06 -40.59
N ALA A 281 -4.19 -5.64 -41.86
CA ALA A 281 -3.18 -6.09 -42.81
C ALA A 281 -1.74 -5.97 -42.29
N ASP A 282 -1.38 -4.94 -41.50
CA ASP A 282 -0.01 -4.82 -40.96
C ASP A 282 0.27 -5.82 -39.84
N ILE A 283 -0.74 -6.09 -38.98
CA ILE A 283 -0.65 -7.13 -37.95
C ILE A 283 -0.62 -8.51 -38.62
N ALA A 284 -1.43 -8.73 -39.65
CA ALA A 284 -1.40 -9.95 -40.46
C ALA A 284 -0.08 -10.11 -41.21
N MET A 285 0.52 -9.04 -41.73
CA MET A 285 1.84 -9.06 -42.37
C MET A 285 2.97 -9.31 -41.38
N LEU A 286 2.92 -8.75 -40.17
CA LEU A 286 3.87 -9.04 -39.10
C LEU A 286 3.74 -10.49 -38.62
N ALA A 287 2.51 -10.98 -38.44
CA ALA A 287 2.24 -12.38 -38.11
C ALA A 287 2.70 -13.32 -39.24
N GLN A 288 2.46 -12.95 -40.50
CA GLN A 288 2.89 -13.71 -41.67
C GLN A 288 4.41 -13.70 -41.84
N ARG A 289 5.11 -12.59 -41.55
CA ARG A 289 6.58 -12.57 -41.51
C ARG A 289 7.13 -13.46 -40.39
N ARG A 290 6.51 -13.45 -39.21
CA ARG A 290 6.89 -14.35 -38.10
C ARG A 290 6.63 -15.81 -38.46
N ALA A 291 5.52 -16.12 -39.13
CA ALA A 291 5.21 -17.46 -39.61
C ALA A 291 6.15 -17.93 -40.74
N ALA A 292 6.51 -17.04 -41.66
CA ALA A 292 7.44 -17.33 -42.74
C ALA A 292 8.90 -17.47 -42.25
N ALA A 293 9.31 -16.71 -41.24
CA ALA A 293 10.62 -16.85 -40.60
C ALA A 293 10.75 -18.11 -39.74
N GLY A 294 9.63 -18.77 -39.41
CA GLY A 294 9.59 -20.06 -38.72
C GLY A 294 9.62 -21.28 -39.65
N GLN A 295 9.62 -21.09 -40.97
CA GLN A 295 9.82 -22.21 -41.90
C GLN A 295 11.32 -22.47 -42.12
N PRO A 296 11.78 -23.74 -42.09
CA PRO A 296 13.14 -24.09 -42.43
C PRO A 296 13.31 -23.97 -43.95
N THR A 297 13.52 -22.76 -44.45
CA THR A 297 14.04 -22.56 -45.80
C THR A 297 15.51 -22.94 -45.80
N GLN A 298 15.83 -23.94 -46.62
CA GLN A 298 17.19 -24.29 -47.01
C GLN A 298 17.92 -23.03 -47.49
N GLN A 299 18.76 -22.46 -46.64
CA GLN A 299 19.83 -21.56 -47.04
C GLN A 299 21.17 -22.24 -46.73
N PRO A 300 22.21 -21.95 -47.54
CA PRO A 300 23.48 -22.65 -47.46
C PRO A 300 24.07 -22.51 -46.05
N GLN A 301 24.41 -23.65 -45.46
CA GLN A 301 25.02 -23.75 -44.14
C GLN A 301 26.32 -22.95 -44.10
N THR A 302 26.28 -21.74 -43.57
CA THR A 302 27.46 -21.13 -42.97
C THR A 302 27.66 -21.82 -41.63
N THR A 303 28.45 -22.88 -41.65
CA THR A 303 28.91 -23.60 -40.48
C THR A 303 29.80 -22.66 -39.67
N VAL A 304 29.23 -21.89 -38.74
CA VAL A 304 30.03 -21.19 -37.75
C VAL A 304 30.51 -22.25 -36.76
N SER A 305 31.72 -22.73 -37.01
CA SER A 305 32.44 -23.65 -36.13
C SER A 305 32.73 -22.95 -34.81
N LEU A 306 31.95 -23.26 -33.79
CA LEU A 306 32.16 -22.83 -32.40
C LEU A 306 33.22 -23.70 -31.69
N ALA A 307 34.18 -24.26 -32.44
CA ALA A 307 35.34 -24.94 -31.89
C ALA A 307 36.24 -23.90 -31.20
N GLY A 308 36.04 -23.73 -29.89
CA GLY A 308 36.81 -22.80 -29.05
C GLY A 308 36.02 -22.25 -27.86
N LEU A 309 34.68 -22.17 -27.95
CA LEU A 309 33.87 -21.65 -26.85
C LEU A 309 33.86 -22.60 -25.63
N ALA A 310 33.98 -23.90 -25.86
CA ALA A 310 34.09 -24.91 -24.81
C ALA A 310 35.43 -24.86 -24.04
N GLU A 311 36.53 -24.49 -24.72
CA GLU A 311 37.84 -24.27 -24.07
C GLU A 311 37.81 -22.99 -23.22
N PHE A 312 37.19 -21.91 -23.71
CA PHE A 312 37.03 -20.66 -22.97
C PHE A 312 36.22 -20.81 -21.66
N ILE A 313 35.18 -21.65 -21.66
CA ILE A 313 34.38 -21.93 -20.45
C ILE A 313 35.13 -22.86 -19.46
N ARG A 314 36.05 -23.71 -19.94
CA ARG A 314 36.93 -24.51 -19.06
C ARG A 314 38.04 -23.68 -18.44
N GLU A 315 38.55 -22.67 -19.14
CA GLU A 315 39.63 -21.80 -18.67
C GLU A 315 39.16 -20.86 -17.54
N MET A 316 37.89 -20.44 -17.54
CA MET A 316 37.27 -19.69 -16.44
C MET A 316 36.95 -20.55 -15.18
N ARG A 317 37.16 -21.87 -15.22
CA ARG A 317 36.78 -22.79 -14.13
C ARG A 317 37.94 -23.50 -13.44
N GLN A 318 39.20 -23.13 -13.70
CA GLN A 318 40.29 -23.70 -12.91
C GLN A 318 40.40 -23.06 -11.52
N PRO A 319 40.57 -23.86 -10.45
CA PRO A 319 40.76 -23.38 -9.10
C PRO A 319 42.26 -23.14 -8.84
N GLU A 320 42.63 -21.88 -8.60
CA GLU A 320 43.95 -21.58 -8.01
C GLU A 320 43.95 -21.98 -6.53
N SER A 321 44.64 -23.08 -6.24
CA SER A 321 45.07 -23.44 -4.91
C SER A 321 46.39 -22.73 -4.63
N THR A 322 46.40 -21.77 -3.69
CA THR A 322 47.39 -21.74 -2.59
C THR A 322 47.11 -20.63 -1.58
N ARG A 323 47.37 -20.99 -0.32
CA ARG A 323 47.60 -20.17 0.89
C ARG A 323 46.40 -19.81 1.77
N ALA A 324 46.41 -20.49 2.92
CA ALA A 324 45.72 -20.16 4.16
C ALA A 324 45.78 -18.66 4.49
N THR A 325 44.62 -18.03 4.52
CA THR A 325 44.28 -16.90 5.38
C THR A 325 42.78 -17.00 5.62
N GLU A 326 42.44 -17.09 6.88
CA GLU A 326 41.12 -17.37 7.43
C GLU A 326 40.25 -16.11 7.34
N ALA A 327 39.31 -16.05 6.38
CA ALA A 327 38.21 -15.07 6.29
C ALA A 327 37.18 -15.49 5.20
N PRO A 328 35.95 -14.96 5.22
CA PRO A 328 34.74 -15.61 5.70
C PRO A 328 33.95 -16.33 4.60
N ALA A 329 33.25 -17.38 5.01
CA ALA A 329 32.38 -18.19 4.15
C ALA A 329 31.26 -17.33 3.52
N PRO A 330 30.87 -17.62 2.25
CA PRO A 330 29.79 -16.92 1.58
C PRO A 330 28.48 -17.20 2.32
N GLU A 331 27.84 -16.11 2.72
CA GLU A 331 26.57 -16.04 3.44
C GLU A 331 25.47 -16.66 2.58
N ALA A 332 25.33 -17.98 2.72
CA ALA A 332 24.22 -18.73 2.20
C ALA A 332 22.94 -18.10 2.75
N LEU A 333 22.04 -17.70 1.84
CA LEU A 333 20.70 -17.19 2.11
C LEU A 333 20.06 -17.99 3.25
N ALA A 334 20.17 -17.45 4.46
CA ALA A 334 19.66 -18.07 5.66
C ALA A 334 18.14 -18.09 5.52
N LEU A 335 17.59 -19.27 5.22
CA LEU A 335 16.17 -19.52 5.38
C LEU A 335 15.75 -18.97 6.74
N PRO A 336 14.66 -18.18 6.83
CA PRO A 336 14.23 -17.60 8.09
C PRO A 336 14.12 -18.72 9.11
N GLN A 337 15.01 -18.69 10.10
CA GLN A 337 15.07 -19.77 11.07
C GLN A 337 13.70 -19.85 11.74
N PRO A 338 13.11 -21.05 11.85
CA PRO A 338 11.82 -21.21 12.50
C PRO A 338 11.91 -20.57 13.89
N LYS A 339 11.07 -19.54 14.13
CA LYS A 339 11.03 -18.81 15.40
C LYS A 339 10.95 -19.84 16.52
N ARG A 340 12.05 -19.97 17.28
CA ARG A 340 12.14 -20.97 18.34
C ARG A 340 11.04 -20.67 19.35
N LEU A 341 10.25 -21.69 19.69
CA LEU A 341 9.19 -21.54 20.66
C LEU A 341 9.81 -21.26 22.04
N PRO A 342 9.29 -20.29 22.81
CA PRO A 342 9.76 -20.02 24.15
C PRO A 342 9.69 -21.30 25.03
N PRO A 343 10.61 -21.47 25.99
CA PRO A 343 10.56 -22.58 26.95
C PRO A 343 9.21 -22.65 27.67
N ARG A 344 8.69 -23.85 27.91
CA ARG A 344 7.45 -24.03 28.68
C ARG A 344 7.69 -23.67 30.14
N MET A 345 6.87 -22.76 30.68
CA MET A 345 6.86 -22.37 32.08
C MET A 345 5.47 -22.61 32.68
N LYS A 346 5.42 -23.03 33.95
CA LYS A 346 4.17 -23.23 34.69
C LYS A 346 3.57 -21.89 35.09
N LEU A 347 2.24 -21.82 35.17
CA LEU A 347 1.53 -20.61 35.58
C LEU A 347 1.96 -20.11 36.97
N ASP A 348 2.17 -21.01 37.94
CA ASP A 348 2.63 -20.64 39.29
C ASP A 348 3.96 -19.87 39.27
N ASP A 349 4.93 -20.37 38.51
CA ASP A 349 6.26 -19.78 38.41
C ASP A 349 6.20 -18.44 37.67
N PHE A 350 5.38 -18.35 36.61
CA PHE A 350 5.12 -17.11 35.87
C PHE A 350 4.52 -16.03 36.77
N CYS A 351 3.44 -16.33 37.51
CA CYS A 351 2.82 -15.38 38.40
C CYS A 351 3.78 -14.88 39.49
N ARG A 352 4.61 -15.78 40.05
CA ARG A 352 5.63 -15.42 41.03
C ARG A 352 6.74 -14.54 40.46
N LEU A 353 7.20 -14.82 39.24
CA LEU A 353 8.30 -14.08 38.60
C LEU A 353 7.90 -12.66 38.19
N TYR A 354 6.69 -12.48 37.66
CA TYR A 354 6.24 -11.19 37.15
C TYR A 354 5.33 -10.42 38.12
N GLY A 355 5.16 -10.92 39.36
CA GLY A 355 4.42 -10.25 40.41
C GLY A 355 2.91 -10.14 40.14
N LEU A 356 2.32 -11.19 39.56
CA LEU A 356 0.88 -11.24 39.32
C LEU A 356 0.13 -11.62 40.59
N ASP A 357 -1.02 -10.97 40.82
CA ASP A 357 -1.87 -11.22 41.98
C ASP A 357 -2.42 -12.66 42.01
N ASP A 358 -2.56 -13.24 43.20
CA ASP A 358 -3.07 -14.61 43.36
C ASP A 358 -4.52 -14.74 42.87
N GLY A 359 -5.32 -13.67 42.93
CA GLY A 359 -6.66 -13.63 42.33
C GLY A 359 -6.61 -13.78 40.81
N LEU A 360 -5.64 -13.14 40.15
CA LEU A 360 -5.43 -13.26 38.72
C LEU A 360 -5.04 -14.70 38.34
N LYS A 361 -4.12 -15.29 39.11
CA LYS A 361 -3.71 -16.68 38.95
C LYS A 361 -4.88 -17.65 39.07
N HIS A 362 -5.76 -17.47 40.07
CA HIS A 362 -6.96 -18.30 40.23
C HIS A 362 -7.92 -18.18 39.04
N LYS A 363 -8.13 -16.97 38.51
CA LYS A 363 -8.96 -16.74 37.32
C LYS A 363 -8.38 -17.43 36.07
N LEU A 364 -7.07 -17.32 35.86
CA LEU A 364 -6.38 -17.98 34.75
C LEU A 364 -6.42 -19.52 34.88
N GLY A 365 -6.27 -20.04 36.10
CA GLY A 365 -6.42 -21.46 36.38
C GLY A 365 -7.84 -21.98 36.13
N ALA A 366 -8.87 -21.16 36.36
CA ALA A 366 -10.27 -21.53 36.13
C ALA A 366 -10.62 -21.68 34.63
N ILE A 367 -9.85 -21.06 33.73
CA ILE A 367 -9.97 -21.20 32.28
C ILE A 367 -8.92 -22.15 31.68
N ASP A 368 -8.37 -23.04 32.52
CA ASP A 368 -7.38 -24.07 32.15
C ASP A 368 -6.11 -23.54 31.47
N ILE A 369 -5.70 -22.28 31.76
CA ILE A 369 -4.43 -21.75 31.26
C ILE A 369 -3.29 -22.32 32.10
N THR A 370 -2.50 -23.19 31.48
CA THR A 370 -1.41 -23.91 32.16
C THR A 370 -0.10 -23.09 32.31
N GLY A 371 0.05 -22.01 31.53
CA GLY A 371 1.21 -21.12 31.59
C GLY A 371 1.24 -20.09 30.45
N PRO A 372 2.28 -19.24 30.40
CA PRO A 372 2.33 -18.09 29.49
C PRO A 372 2.45 -18.48 28.01
N HIS A 373 2.99 -19.67 27.71
CA HIS A 373 3.07 -20.21 26.35
C HIS A 373 1.70 -20.43 25.67
N VAL A 374 0.61 -20.51 26.46
CA VAL A 374 -0.77 -20.62 25.96
C VAL A 374 -1.40 -19.23 25.77
N LEU A 375 -0.97 -18.21 26.52
CA LEU A 375 -1.55 -16.86 26.48
C LEU A 375 -1.50 -16.22 25.08
N ARG A 376 -0.45 -16.50 24.31
CA ARG A 376 -0.31 -16.07 22.91
C ARG A 376 -1.38 -16.64 21.96
N LEU A 377 -2.04 -17.73 22.35
CA LEU A 377 -3.09 -18.38 21.56
C LEU A 377 -4.49 -17.92 21.97
N VAL A 378 -4.60 -17.21 23.09
CA VAL A 378 -5.89 -16.77 23.63
C VAL A 378 -6.07 -15.28 23.32
N THR A 379 -7.21 -14.94 22.74
CA THR A 379 -7.53 -13.55 22.40
C THR A 379 -7.90 -12.74 23.65
N ASP A 380 -7.73 -11.42 23.59
CA ASP A 380 -8.15 -10.53 24.69
C ASP A 380 -9.65 -10.63 24.99
N ASP A 381 -10.44 -10.86 23.95
CA ASP A 381 -11.88 -11.05 24.05
C ASP A 381 -12.23 -12.31 24.85
N ASP A 382 -11.52 -13.42 24.62
CA ASP A 382 -11.72 -14.67 25.36
C ASP A 382 -11.30 -14.52 26.82
N LEU A 383 -10.19 -13.83 27.08
CA LEU A 383 -9.73 -13.53 28.43
C LEU A 383 -10.75 -12.66 29.20
N ARG A 384 -11.37 -11.68 28.54
CA ARG A 384 -12.40 -10.84 29.16
C ARG A 384 -13.72 -11.58 29.38
N LYS A 385 -14.18 -12.35 28.39
CA LYS A 385 -15.46 -13.07 28.45
C LYS A 385 -15.40 -14.27 29.40
N SER A 386 -14.36 -15.08 29.30
CA SER A 386 -14.23 -16.35 30.05
C SER A 386 -13.52 -16.18 31.38
N GLY A 387 -12.47 -15.33 31.43
CA GLY A 387 -11.68 -15.11 32.64
C GLY A 387 -12.27 -14.09 33.60
N THR A 388 -13.34 -13.37 33.21
CA THR A 388 -13.91 -12.25 33.97
C THR A 388 -12.85 -11.23 34.40
N LEU A 389 -11.87 -11.01 33.51
CA LEU A 389 -10.76 -10.11 33.75
C LEU A 389 -11.20 -8.66 33.59
N THR A 390 -10.91 -7.83 34.58
CA THR A 390 -11.03 -6.38 34.45
C THR A 390 -9.97 -5.86 33.47
N ILE A 391 -10.20 -4.67 32.91
CA ILE A 391 -9.27 -4.07 31.94
C ILE A 391 -7.86 -3.88 32.56
N GLY A 392 -7.79 -3.52 33.85
CA GLY A 392 -6.51 -3.37 34.55
C GLY A 392 -5.76 -4.69 34.77
N GLU A 393 -6.48 -5.76 35.11
CA GLU A 393 -5.90 -7.11 35.24
C GLU A 393 -5.39 -7.62 33.89
N LEU A 394 -6.16 -7.42 32.82
CA LEU A 394 -5.76 -7.81 31.46
C LEU A 394 -4.50 -7.05 31.01
N ALA A 395 -4.43 -5.74 31.25
CA ALA A 395 -3.25 -4.94 30.93
C ALA A 395 -2.02 -5.44 31.69
N THR A 396 -2.17 -5.75 32.99
CA THR A 396 -1.09 -6.30 33.82
C THR A 396 -0.62 -7.67 33.31
N LEU A 397 -1.56 -8.51 32.84
CA LEU A 397 -1.25 -9.83 32.27
C LEU A 397 -0.47 -9.71 30.95
N ARG A 398 -0.89 -8.83 30.03
CA ARG A 398 -0.22 -8.63 28.75
C ARG A 398 1.16 -8.00 28.90
N ASP A 399 1.31 -7.06 29.83
CA ASP A 399 2.61 -6.49 30.17
C ASP A 399 3.56 -7.56 30.77
N ALA A 400 3.07 -8.46 31.61
CA ALA A 400 3.87 -9.59 32.10
C ALA A 400 4.24 -10.59 30.98
N GLU A 401 3.34 -10.84 30.03
CA GLU A 401 3.61 -11.69 28.86
C GLU A 401 4.69 -11.10 27.95
N GLU A 402 4.63 -9.79 27.68
CA GLU A 402 5.64 -9.07 26.89
C GLU A 402 7.01 -9.15 27.56
N ARG A 403 7.10 -8.87 28.87
CA ARG A 403 8.35 -8.99 29.64
C ARG A 403 8.93 -10.40 29.60
N TRP A 404 8.08 -11.43 29.65
CA TRP A 404 8.53 -12.82 29.52
C TRP A 404 9.08 -13.15 28.13
N HIS A 405 8.50 -12.59 27.08
CA HIS A 405 9.01 -12.73 25.73
C HIS A 405 10.41 -12.11 25.57
N ASP A 406 10.62 -10.94 26.16
CA ASP A 406 11.93 -10.28 26.13
C ASP A 406 13.00 -11.07 26.89
N ASP A 407 12.66 -11.58 28.08
CA ASP A 407 13.59 -12.40 28.89
C ASP A 407 13.98 -13.71 28.18
N THR A 408 13.04 -14.32 27.46
CA THR A 408 13.32 -15.57 26.72
C THR A 408 14.14 -15.34 25.46
N ASN A 409 13.97 -14.20 24.79
CA ASN A 409 14.82 -13.81 23.67
C ASN A 409 16.25 -13.46 24.10
N TRP A 410 16.41 -12.82 25.27
CA TRP A 410 17.74 -12.45 25.78
C TRP A 410 18.60 -13.68 26.14
N ASN A 411 18.00 -14.74 26.69
CA ASN A 411 18.73 -15.94 27.11
C ASN A 411 19.14 -16.88 25.94
N LEU A 412 18.81 -16.52 24.69
CA LEU A 412 19.10 -17.32 23.49
C LEU A 412 20.23 -16.75 22.63
N ASN A 413 20.74 -15.55 22.95
CA ASN A 413 21.96 -14.97 22.39
C ASN A 413 23.10 -15.11 23.40
#